data_AF-A0A6F8YL88-F1
#
_entry.id   AF-A0A6F8YL88-F1
#
_cell.length_a   1.000
_cell.length_b   1.000
_cell.length_c   1.000
_cell.angle_alpha   90.00
_cell.angle_beta   90.00
_cell.angle_gamma   90.00
#
_symmetry.space_group_name_H-M   'P 1'
#
loop_
_entity.id
_entity.type
_entity.pdbx_description
1 polymer ?
#
loop_
_entity_poly.entity_id
_entity_poly.type
_entity_poly.pdbx_seq_one_letter_code
_entity_poly.pdbx_strand_id
1 'polypeptide(L)'
;MLRRGEVWRVEGARERLGLVISSDVYNSTDVPIVLVAEVVEEELLRDSPLAVAMGQYVVMPDRLSSPMKKWFTECVDYADTDTMNRVSRALRIIQDL
;
A
#
# COMPACT_ATOMS: atom_id res chain seq x y z
N MET A 1 -2.72 -15.49 0.56
CA MET A 1 -2.53 -14.82 -0.75
C MET A 1 -2.78 -13.34 -0.51
N LEU A 2 -1.82 -12.48 -0.87
CA LEU A 2 -1.92 -11.03 -0.67
C LEU A 2 -2.90 -10.42 -1.66
N ARG A 3 -3.86 -9.62 -1.19
CA ARG A 3 -4.91 -9.04 -2.03
C ARG A 3 -4.86 -7.52 -2.05
N ARG A 4 -5.27 -6.96 -3.17
CA ARG A 4 -5.37 -5.51 -3.37
C ARG A 4 -6.31 -4.91 -2.32
N GLY A 5 -5.87 -3.84 -1.67
CA GLY A 5 -6.61 -3.17 -0.60
C GLY A 5 -6.25 -3.64 0.81
N GLU A 6 -5.52 -4.74 0.97
CA GLU A 6 -5.05 -5.18 2.28
C GLU A 6 -3.86 -4.33 2.75
N VAL A 7 -3.86 -3.93 4.02
CA VAL A 7 -2.72 -3.30 4.68
C VAL A 7 -2.00 -4.35 5.52
N TRP A 8 -0.71 -4.49 5.27
CA TRP A 8 0.12 -5.50 5.91
C TRP A 8 1.31 -4.90 6.63
N ARG A 9 1.70 -5.52 7.75
CA ARG A 9 3.04 -5.38 8.31
C ARG A 9 4.04 -6.13 7.42
N VAL A 10 5.11 -5.43 7.04
CA VAL A 10 6.16 -5.93 6.16
C VAL A 10 7.50 -5.88 6.90
N GLU A 11 8.01 -7.06 7.27
CA GLU A 11 9.27 -7.26 8.00
C GLU A 11 10.43 -7.54 7.03
N GLY A 12 10.78 -6.55 6.23
CA GLY A 12 11.92 -6.58 5.31
C GLY A 12 13.19 -5.98 5.91
N ALA A 13 13.91 -5.19 5.10
CA ALA A 13 15.08 -4.42 5.57
C ALA A 13 14.73 -3.35 6.63
N ARG A 14 13.47 -2.90 6.65
CA ARG A 14 12.86 -2.04 7.68
C ARG A 14 11.42 -2.46 7.84
N GLU A 15 10.96 -2.53 9.09
CA GLU A 15 9.55 -2.75 9.40
C GLU A 15 8.73 -1.52 8.99
N ARG A 16 7.62 -1.76 8.28
CA ARG A 16 6.66 -0.73 7.88
C ARG A 16 5.31 -1.35 7.55
N LEU A 17 4.28 -0.50 7.45
CA LEU A 17 2.99 -0.88 6.90
C LEU A 17 2.97 -0.62 5.38
N GLY A 18 2.32 -1.51 4.64
CA GLY A 18 2.16 -1.38 3.20
C GLY A 18 0.75 -1.76 2.75
N LEU A 19 0.11 -0.87 2.00
CA LEU A 19 -1.15 -1.12 1.31
C LEU A 19 -0.86 -1.83 -0.01
N VAL A 20 -1.40 -3.03 -0.22
CA VAL A 20 -1.27 -3.75 -1.48
C VAL A 20 -2.04 -3.04 -2.59
N ILE A 21 -1.34 -2.59 -3.63
CA ILE A 21 -1.92 -1.86 -4.76
C ILE A 21 -1.94 -2.66 -6.06
N SER A 22 -1.08 -3.69 -6.18
CA SER A 22 -1.07 -4.58 -7.34
C SER A 22 -2.35 -5.42 -7.42
N SER A 23 -2.79 -5.71 -8.64
CA SER A 23 -3.99 -6.52 -8.89
C SER A 23 -3.87 -7.93 -8.31
N ASP A 24 -4.99 -8.54 -7.94
CA ASP A 24 -5.03 -9.90 -7.41
C ASP A 24 -4.53 -10.94 -8.43
N VAL A 25 -4.76 -10.71 -9.72
CA VAL A 25 -4.23 -11.54 -10.81
C VAL A 25 -2.70 -11.58 -10.73
N TYR A 26 -2.06 -10.41 -10.65
CA TYR A 26 -0.60 -10.32 -10.46
C TYR A 26 -0.16 -10.99 -9.15
N ASN A 27 -0.85 -10.73 -8.04
CA ASN A 27 -0.49 -11.27 -6.73
C ASN A 27 -0.57 -12.80 -6.66
N SER A 28 -1.43 -13.42 -7.49
CA SER A 28 -1.58 -14.88 -7.61
C SER A 28 -0.49 -15.58 -8.42
N THR A 29 0.35 -14.85 -9.15
CA THR A 29 1.47 -15.42 -9.92
C THR A 29 2.63 -15.87 -9.02
N ASP A 30 3.61 -16.60 -9.57
CA ASP A 30 4.83 -16.99 -8.84
C ASP A 30 5.86 -15.86 -8.68
N VAL A 31 5.58 -14.67 -9.21
CA VAL A 31 6.46 -13.51 -9.04
C VAL A 31 6.60 -13.22 -7.54
N PRO A 32 7.83 -13.14 -6.99
CA PRO A 32 8.05 -13.16 -5.54
C PRO A 32 7.82 -11.80 -4.88
N ILE A 33 7.45 -10.76 -5.63
CA ILE A 33 7.24 -9.40 -5.15
C ILE A 33 5.78 -8.97 -5.28
N VAL A 34 5.35 -8.05 -4.42
CA VAL A 34 4.03 -7.41 -4.43
C VAL A 34 4.21 -5.91 -4.40
N LEU A 35 3.41 -5.16 -5.18
CA LEU A 35 3.51 -3.70 -5.20
C LEU A 35 2.68 -3.13 -4.06
N VAL A 36 3.31 -2.29 -3.25
CA VAL A 36 2.66 -1.62 -2.12
C VAL A 36 2.93 -0.12 -2.11
N ALA A 37 1.96 0.65 -1.62
CA ALA A 37 2.18 2.02 -1.17
C ALA A 37 2.45 2.02 0.34
N GLU A 38 3.40 2.82 0.81
CA GLU A 38 3.66 2.95 2.25
C GLU A 38 2.41 3.46 2.98
N VAL A 39 2.18 2.93 4.18
CA VAL A 39 1.14 3.39 5.10
C VAL A 39 1.82 3.84 6.40
N VAL A 40 1.41 5.00 6.90
CA VAL A 40 1.90 5.57 8.16
C VAL A 40 0.73 5.89 9.08
N GLU A 41 1.00 6.06 10.36
CA GLU A 41 0.03 6.67 11.29
C GLU A 41 -0.11 8.16 10.96
N GLU A 42 -1.30 8.73 11.18
CA GLU A 42 -1.59 10.14 10.87
C GLU A 42 -0.61 11.11 11.55
N GLU A 43 -0.19 10.81 12.77
CA GLU A 43 0.79 11.61 13.54
C GLU A 43 2.19 11.65 12.88
N LEU A 44 2.49 10.65 12.05
CA LEU A 44 3.77 10.50 11.33
C LEU A 44 3.69 11.00 9.89
N LEU A 45 2.56 11.59 9.49
CA LEU A 45 2.39 12.18 8.18
C LEU A 45 3.47 13.23 7.93
N ARG A 46 4.13 13.12 6.77
CA ARG A 46 4.97 14.19 6.23
C ARG A 46 4.21 14.85 5.09
N ASP A 47 4.48 16.12 4.84
CA ASP A 47 3.86 16.90 3.76
C ASP A 47 3.90 16.14 2.42
N SER A 48 2.80 15.46 2.07
CA SER A 48 2.57 14.82 0.78
C SER A 48 1.21 15.28 0.27
N PRO A 49 1.16 16.02 -0.85
CA PRO A 49 -0.10 16.56 -1.39
C PRO A 49 -1.03 15.47 -1.94
N LEU A 50 -0.54 14.24 -2.07
CA LEU A 50 -1.28 13.09 -2.59
C LEU A 50 -1.57 12.03 -1.53
N ALA A 51 -1.29 12.34 -0.26
CA ALA A 51 -1.62 11.48 0.87
C ALA A 51 -3.14 11.19 0.93
N VAL A 52 -3.50 9.96 1.24
CA VAL A 52 -4.90 9.53 1.33
C VAL A 52 -5.17 9.02 2.75
N ALA A 53 -6.00 9.76 3.49
CA ALA A 53 -6.46 9.37 4.81
C ALA A 53 -7.34 8.10 4.76
N MET A 54 -7.09 7.19 5.70
CA MET A 54 -7.75 5.90 5.89
C MET A 54 -7.90 5.62 7.41
N GLY A 55 -8.90 6.23 8.05
CA GLY A 55 -9.05 6.14 9.50
C GLY A 55 -7.86 6.77 10.24
N GLN A 56 -7.22 5.99 11.12
CA GLN A 56 -6.00 6.39 11.86
C GLN A 56 -4.71 6.34 11.00
N TYR A 57 -4.83 5.78 9.79
CA TYR A 57 -3.71 5.60 8.88
C TYR A 57 -3.76 6.58 7.72
N VAL A 58 -2.60 6.82 7.13
CA VAL A 58 -2.45 7.61 5.91
C VAL A 58 -1.64 6.81 4.91
N VAL A 59 -2.23 6.60 3.73
CA VAL A 59 -1.55 5.98 2.59
C VAL A 59 -0.71 7.05 1.90
N MET A 60 0.51 6.70 1.51
CA MET A 60 1.48 7.54 0.81
C MET A 60 1.70 7.04 -0.62
N PRO A 61 0.83 7.40 -1.60
CA PRO A 61 0.93 6.88 -2.97
C PRO A 61 2.23 7.24 -3.70
N ASP A 62 2.92 8.29 -3.24
CA ASP A 62 4.23 8.72 -3.72
C ASP A 62 5.39 7.84 -3.22
N ARG A 63 5.13 6.91 -2.31
CA ARG A 63 6.13 6.03 -1.69
C ARG A 63 5.86 4.57 -2.00
N LEU A 64 6.08 4.22 -3.26
CA LEU A 64 5.91 2.87 -3.75
C LEU A 64 7.12 1.98 -3.44
N SER A 65 6.85 0.72 -3.14
CA SER A 65 7.90 -0.30 -3.03
C SER A 65 7.39 -1.67 -3.48
N SER A 66 8.33 -2.59 -3.70
CA SER A 66 8.05 -3.95 -4.17
C SER A 66 8.64 -5.01 -3.22
N PRO A 67 8.15 -5.11 -1.96
CA PRO A 67 8.63 -6.09 -0.99
C PRO A 67 8.41 -7.54 -1.46
N MET A 68 9.24 -8.44 -0.95
CA MET A 68 9.08 -9.88 -1.18
C MET A 68 7.85 -10.41 -0.45
N LYS A 69 7.07 -11.30 -1.09
CA LYS A 69 5.89 -11.97 -0.52
C LYS A 69 6.15 -12.59 0.85
N LYS A 70 7.34 -13.15 1.05
CA LYS A 70 7.75 -13.78 2.32
C LYS A 70 7.94 -12.82 3.49
N TRP A 71 7.96 -11.51 3.25
CA TRP A 71 8.14 -10.49 4.30
C TRP A 71 6.82 -9.99 4.88
N PHE A 72 5.68 -10.39 4.33
CA PHE A 72 4.37 -10.00 4.83
C PHE A 72 3.98 -10.91 6.00
N THR A 73 3.81 -10.34 7.19
CA THR A 73 3.63 -11.12 8.43
C THR A 73 2.21 -11.07 8.97
N GLU A 74 1.62 -9.88 9.05
CA GLU A 74 0.27 -9.67 9.61
C GLU A 74 -0.55 -8.72 8.72
N CYS A 75 -1.79 -9.08 8.41
CA CYS A 75 -2.76 -8.18 7.81
C CYS A 75 -3.42 -7.37 8.92
N VAL A 76 -3.16 -6.06 8.96
CA VAL A 76 -3.57 -5.19 10.07
C VAL A 76 -4.84 -4.43 9.77
N ASP A 77 -5.17 -4.19 8.49
CA ASP A 77 -6.37 -3.45 8.09
C ASP A 77 -6.73 -3.69 6.62
N TYR A 78 -7.87 -3.15 6.18
CA TYR A 78 -8.38 -3.20 4.81
C TYR A 78 -8.87 -1.82 4.37
N ALA A 79 -8.29 -1.30 3.29
CA ALA A 79 -8.78 -0.09 2.65
C ALA A 79 -10.15 -0.33 2.00
N ASP A 80 -11.11 0.53 2.32
CA ASP A 80 -12.43 0.48 1.70
C ASP A 80 -12.40 0.92 0.23
N THR A 81 -13.55 0.80 -0.45
CA THR A 81 -13.65 1.12 -1.88
C THR A 81 -13.39 2.60 -2.16
N ASP A 82 -13.82 3.52 -1.30
CA ASP A 82 -13.57 4.96 -1.50
C ASP A 82 -12.09 5.30 -1.38
N THR A 83 -11.44 4.78 -0.33
CA THR A 83 -10.00 4.90 -0.11
C THR A 83 -9.23 4.37 -1.30
N MET A 84 -9.57 3.16 -1.79
CA MET A 84 -8.91 2.58 -2.96
C MET A 84 -9.14 3.39 -4.24
N ASN A 85 -10.30 4.03 -4.41
CA ASN A 85 -10.55 4.94 -5.54
C ASN A 85 -9.70 6.21 -5.45
N ARG A 86 -9.56 6.79 -4.26
CA ARG A 86 -8.69 7.96 -4.00
C ARG A 86 -7.21 7.63 -4.24
N VAL A 87 -6.73 6.50 -3.71
CA VAL A 87 -5.37 5.99 -3.96
C VAL A 87 -5.14 5.76 -5.46
N SER A 88 -6.09 5.13 -6.16
CA SER A 88 -5.95 4.89 -7.60
C SER A 88 -5.85 6.19 -8.41
N ARG A 89 -6.60 7.23 -8.05
CA ARG A 89 -6.48 8.57 -8.66
C ARG A 89 -5.12 9.19 -8.40
N ALA A 90 -4.63 9.16 -7.16
CA ALA A 90 -3.31 9.66 -6.82
C ALA A 90 -2.20 8.95 -7.61
N LEU A 91 -2.27 7.62 -7.73
CA LEU A 91 -1.30 6.84 -8.50
C LEU A 91 -1.30 7.20 -9.99
N ARG A 92 -2.47 7.46 -10.58
CA ARG A 92 -2.58 7.93 -11.98
C ARG A 92 -1.94 9.30 -12.19
N ILE A 93 -2.16 10.22 -11.25
CA ILE A 93 -1.52 11.55 -11.28
C ILE A 93 0.01 11.42 -11.24
N ILE A 94 0.55 10.55 -10.37
CA ILE A 94 2.00 10.35 -10.22
C ILE A 94 2.62 9.70 -11.47
N GLN A 95 1.88 8.78 -12.11
CA GLN A 95 2.38 7.97 -13.22
C GLN A 95 2.05 8.55 -14.61
N ASP A 96 1.33 9.68 -14.66
CA ASP A 96 0.83 10.30 -15.90
C ASP A 96 0.01 9.31 -16.77
N LEU A 97 -0.98 8.65 -16.13
CA LEU A 97 -1.85 7.61 -16.70
C LEU A 97 -3.33 8.00 -16.80
#